data_AF-A0A1X0RNQ2-F1
#
_entry.id   AF-A0A1X0RNQ2-F1
#
_cell.length_a   1.000
_cell.length_b   1.000
_cell.length_c   1.000
_cell.angle_alpha   90.00
_cell.angle_beta   90.00
_cell.angle_gamma   90.00
#
_symmetry.space_group_name_H-M   'P 1'
#
loop_
_entity.id
_entity.type
_entity.pdbx_description
1 polymer ?
#
loop_
_entity_poly.entity_id
_entity_poly.type
_entity_poly.pdbx_seq_one_letter_code
_entity_poly.pdbx_strand_id
1 'polypeptide(L)'
;MSTFVILSDPLAPILLCTRTINQNPFKIHKYQKRELVKDDTDLSTDKPLKIGNTIELIQFLNTIYLPFDSKNEEVYENKCLTTNEILATVWKYSDLHEDKGAIGFAKWCKNRNVKFMSSSIKRKESKSQTKRARSLYVVKKEFISFITFFLYL
;
A
#
# COMPACT_ATOMS: atom_id res chain seq x y z
N MET A 1 19.21 -13.70 1.41
CA MET A 1 19.81 -12.41 1.02
C MET A 1 19.55 -11.40 2.13
N SER A 2 20.60 -10.96 2.82
CA SER A 2 20.51 -9.99 3.94
C SER A 2 20.76 -8.57 3.40
N THR A 3 20.08 -7.56 3.96
CA THR A 3 20.17 -6.16 3.51
C THR A 3 20.39 -5.24 4.70
N PHE A 4 21.25 -4.22 4.55
CA PHE A 4 21.60 -3.26 5.61
C PHE A 4 20.44 -2.32 5.94
N VAL A 5 20.18 -2.10 7.24
CA VAL A 5 19.09 -1.23 7.66
C VAL A 5 19.35 -0.49 8.97
N ILE A 6 18.77 0.70 9.12
CA ILE A 6 18.94 1.56 10.30
C ILE A 6 17.80 1.35 11.29
N LEU A 7 18.21 0.91 12.49
CA LEU A 7 17.53 0.89 13.78
C LEU A 7 16.69 2.11 14.14
N SER A 8 17.43 3.21 14.31
CA SER A 8 17.04 4.47 14.96
C SER A 8 18.23 5.46 15.02
N ASP A 9 19.47 4.96 15.00
CA ASP A 9 20.71 5.75 15.02
C ASP A 9 21.43 5.68 13.65
N PRO A 10 21.62 6.81 12.94
CA PRO A 10 22.28 6.83 11.63
C PRO A 10 23.74 6.33 11.65
N LEU A 11 24.37 6.20 12.83
CA LEU A 11 25.76 5.77 12.99
C LEU A 11 25.93 4.27 13.32
N ALA A 12 24.84 3.53 13.55
CA ALA A 12 24.88 2.12 13.95
C ALA A 12 24.01 1.21 13.05
N PRO A 13 24.49 0.85 11.84
CA PRO A 13 23.77 -0.06 10.95
C PRO A 13 23.62 -1.45 11.55
N ILE A 14 22.42 -2.03 11.43
CA ILE A 14 22.14 -3.41 11.83
C ILE A 14 21.78 -4.23 10.59
N LEU A 15 22.33 -5.45 10.50
CA LEU A 15 21.94 -6.41 9.47
C LEU A 15 20.63 -7.07 9.87
N LEU A 16 19.58 -6.84 9.07
CA LEU A 16 18.29 -7.50 9.24
C LEU A 16 18.02 -8.46 8.08
N CYS A 17 17.33 -9.55 8.41
CA CYS A 17 16.77 -10.45 7.40
C CYS A 17 15.71 -9.70 6.60
N THR A 18 15.69 -9.88 5.27
CA THR A 18 14.67 -9.30 4.37
C THR A 18 13.25 -9.62 4.80
N ARG A 19 13.03 -10.79 5.42
CA ARG A 19 11.72 -11.17 5.97
C ARG A 19 11.30 -10.21 7.09
N THR A 20 12.21 -9.85 7.99
CA THR A 20 11.99 -8.90 9.08
C THR A 20 11.77 -7.49 8.56
N ILE A 21 12.54 -7.08 7.55
CA ILE A 21 12.39 -5.78 6.86
C ILE A 21 10.98 -5.64 6.29
N ASN A 22 10.51 -6.67 5.59
CA ASN A 22 9.19 -6.66 4.96
C ASN A 22 8.03 -6.81 5.94
N GLN A 23 8.29 -7.18 7.20
CA GLN A 23 7.26 -7.25 8.25
C GLN A 23 6.89 -5.87 8.79
N ASN A 24 7.83 -4.92 8.81
CA ASN A 24 7.56 -3.55 9.23
C ASN A 24 8.39 -2.53 8.44
N PRO A 25 7.97 -2.21 7.20
CA PRO A 25 8.69 -1.24 6.37
C PRO A 25 8.64 0.20 6.89
N PHE A 26 7.82 0.49 7.92
CA PHE A 26 7.67 1.83 8.50
C PHE A 26 8.65 2.10 9.65
N LYS A 27 9.05 1.06 10.40
CA LYS A 27 10.10 1.19 11.43
C LYS A 27 11.50 1.02 10.84
N ILE A 28 11.62 0.31 9.73
CA ILE A 28 12.90 -0.20 9.21
C ILE A 28 13.30 0.61 7.97
N HIS A 29 14.24 1.55 8.14
CA HIS A 29 14.67 2.50 7.10
C HIS A 29 15.88 1.96 6.32
N LYS A 30 15.70 1.63 5.03
CA LYS A 30 16.78 1.18 4.14
C LYS A 30 17.75 2.33 3.85
N TYR A 31 19.05 2.02 3.80
CA TYR A 31 20.06 2.97 3.34
C TYR A 31 19.78 3.35 1.89
N GLN A 32 19.59 4.65 1.66
CA GLN A 32 19.53 5.23 0.33
C GLN A 32 20.93 5.13 -0.29
N LYS A 33 21.08 4.46 -1.43
CA LYS A 33 22.27 4.67 -2.26
C LYS A 33 22.17 6.11 -2.76
N ARG A 34 23.06 6.99 -2.28
CA ARG A 34 23.17 8.35 -2.81
C ARG A 34 23.52 8.26 -4.29
N GLU A 35 22.53 8.48 -5.14
CA GLU A 35 22.78 9.13 -6.42
C GLU A 35 22.66 10.63 -6.16
N LEU A 36 23.75 11.36 -6.40
CA LEU A 36 23.82 12.80 -6.21
C LEU A 36 22.95 13.48 -7.26
N VAL A 37 21.73 13.87 -6.89
CA VAL A 37 20.94 14.84 -7.64
C VAL A 37 20.88 16.14 -6.83
N LYS A 38 21.25 17.22 -7.51
CA LYS A 38 21.42 18.56 -6.97
C LYS A 38 20.06 19.23 -6.69
N ASP A 39 20.18 20.16 -5.75
CA ASP A 39 19.26 21.05 -5.05
C ASP A 39 18.03 21.65 -5.75
N ASP A 40 17.15 22.14 -4.85
CA ASP A 40 16.12 23.18 -4.99
C ASP A 40 14.82 22.86 -5.74
N THR A 41 13.70 22.74 -5.00
CA THR A 41 12.48 23.57 -5.15
C THR A 41 11.43 23.25 -4.04
N ASP A 42 10.97 24.31 -3.38
CA ASP A 42 9.85 24.50 -2.45
C ASP A 42 8.86 23.36 -2.13
N LEU A 43 8.74 23.09 -0.82
CA LEU A 43 7.57 22.50 -0.18
C LEU A 43 6.37 23.46 -0.29
N SER A 44 5.48 23.26 -1.27
CA SER A 44 4.04 23.50 -1.14
C SER A 44 3.32 23.18 -2.45
N THR A 45 2.87 21.93 -2.62
CA THR A 45 1.69 21.65 -3.45
C THR A 45 1.01 20.37 -2.94
N ASP A 46 -0.18 20.52 -2.35
CA ASP A 46 -1.08 19.46 -1.86
C ASP A 46 -1.68 18.59 -2.98
N LYS A 47 -0.87 18.15 -3.95
CA LYS A 47 -1.30 17.18 -4.95
C LYS A 47 -0.63 15.85 -4.66
N PRO A 48 -1.40 14.79 -4.28
CA PRO A 48 -0.82 13.48 -4.08
C PRO A 48 -0.17 13.01 -5.39
N LEU A 49 1.07 12.54 -5.28
CA LEU A 49 1.83 12.03 -6.42
C LEU A 49 1.07 10.85 -7.04
N LYS A 50 0.65 11.00 -8.29
CA LYS A 50 -0.23 10.04 -8.96
C LYS A 50 0.55 8.88 -9.58
N ILE A 51 0.22 7.67 -9.17
CA ILE A 51 0.86 6.43 -9.62
C ILE A 51 0.52 6.21 -11.09
N GLY A 52 1.52 6.37 -11.96
CA GLY A 52 1.39 6.19 -13.40
C GLY A 52 1.64 4.76 -13.88
N ASN A 53 2.33 3.94 -13.08
CA ASN A 53 2.76 2.60 -13.48
C ASN A 53 1.90 1.49 -12.85
N THR A 54 1.56 0.48 -13.65
CA THR A 54 0.85 -0.72 -13.18
C THR A 54 1.63 -1.48 -12.11
N ILE A 55 2.97 -1.53 -12.21
CA ILE A 55 3.81 -2.26 -11.26
C ILE A 55 3.76 -1.58 -9.88
N GLU A 56 3.95 -0.26 -9.84
CA GLU A 56 3.84 0.57 -8.63
C GLU A 56 2.44 0.47 -8.02
N LEU A 57 1.39 0.47 -8.86
CA LEU A 57 0.01 0.31 -8.37
C LEU A 57 -0.21 -1.05 -7.70
N ILE A 58 0.37 -2.13 -8.23
CA ILE A 58 0.30 -3.46 -7.61
C ILE A 58 1.05 -3.46 -6.27
N GLN A 59 2.23 -2.83 -6.21
CA GLN A 59 2.99 -2.71 -4.96
C GLN A 59 2.21 -1.90 -3.92
N PHE A 60 1.67 -0.74 -4.31
CA PHE A 60 0.80 0.09 -3.49
C PHE A 60 -0.36 -0.70 -2.90
N LEU A 61 -1.12 -1.41 -3.75
CA LEU A 61 -2.25 -2.24 -3.30
C LEU A 61 -1.80 -3.34 -2.33
N ASN A 62 -0.66 -3.98 -2.59
CA ASN A 62 -0.12 -5.03 -1.74
C ASN A 62 0.45 -4.53 -0.41
N THR A 63 0.82 -3.26 -0.33
CA THR A 63 1.30 -2.61 0.90
C THR A 63 0.12 -2.12 1.74
N ILE A 64 -0.89 -1.51 1.11
CA ILE A 64 -2.05 -0.95 1.80
C ILE A 64 -3.02 -2.04 2.26
N TYR A 65 -3.24 -3.07 1.44
CA TYR A 65 -4.25 -4.08 1.69
C TYR A 65 -3.62 -5.45 1.91
N LEU A 66 -3.56 -5.89 3.16
CA LEU A 66 -3.08 -7.21 3.53
C LEU A 66 -4.25 -8.19 3.70
N PRO A 67 -4.13 -9.42 3.16
CA PRO A 67 -5.18 -10.44 3.31
C PRO A 67 -5.15 -11.14 4.68
N PHE A 68 -4.08 -10.96 5.48
CA PHE A 68 -3.87 -11.57 6.78
C PHE A 68 -3.27 -10.56 7.77
N ASP A 69 -3.35 -10.89 9.05
CA ASP A 69 -2.84 -10.06 10.13
C ASP A 69 -1.31 -9.94 10.07
N SER A 70 -0.80 -8.71 10.04
CA SER A 70 0.63 -8.42 10.12
C SER A 70 1.14 -8.36 11.57
N LYS A 71 0.26 -8.47 12.57
CA LYS A 71 0.53 -8.20 13.99
C LYS A 71 1.10 -6.81 14.23
N ASN A 72 0.67 -5.85 13.41
CA ASN A 72 1.12 -4.46 13.46
C ASN A 72 -0.08 -3.52 13.53
N GLU A 73 -0.76 -3.55 14.67
CA GLU A 73 -1.97 -2.76 14.96
C GLU A 73 -1.71 -1.25 15.02
N GLU A 74 -0.45 -0.85 15.19
CA GLU A 74 -0.02 0.55 15.09
C GLU A 74 -0.29 1.10 13.68
N VAL A 75 0.00 0.31 12.65
CA VAL A 75 -0.07 0.74 11.24
C VAL A 75 -1.32 0.23 10.53
N TYR A 76 -1.77 -0.98 10.85
CA TYR A 76 -2.88 -1.65 10.17
C TYR A 76 -4.11 -1.76 11.07
N GLU A 77 -5.28 -1.60 10.46
CA GLU A 77 -6.58 -1.81 11.10
C GLU A 77 -7.42 -2.81 10.27
N ASN A 78 -8.20 -3.67 10.93
CA ASN A 78 -9.08 -4.59 10.21
C ASN A 78 -10.33 -3.86 9.70
N LYS A 79 -10.57 -3.92 8.40
CA LYS A 79 -11.74 -3.32 7.76
C LYS A 79 -12.43 -4.27 6.80
N CYS A 80 -13.75 -4.17 6.73
CA CYS A 80 -14.56 -4.91 5.77
C CYS A 80 -14.87 -4.02 4.55
N LEU A 81 -14.11 -4.24 3.47
CA LEU A 81 -14.11 -3.42 2.26
C LEU A 81 -14.72 -4.14 1.06
N THR A 82 -15.60 -3.45 0.37
CA THR A 82 -16.11 -3.80 -0.96
C THR A 82 -15.10 -3.41 -2.03
N THR A 83 -15.18 -4.04 -3.19
CA THR A 83 -14.32 -3.68 -4.32
C THR A 83 -14.52 -2.22 -4.76
N ASN A 84 -15.73 -1.67 -4.64
CA ASN A 84 -16.00 -0.25 -4.91
C ASN A 84 -15.22 0.67 -3.96
N GLU A 85 -15.17 0.37 -2.65
CA GLU A 85 -14.43 1.17 -1.67
C GLU A 85 -12.92 1.14 -1.95
N ILE A 86 -12.39 -0.02 -2.36
CA ILE A 86 -10.97 -0.16 -2.75
C ILE A 86 -10.69 0.64 -4.02
N LEU A 87 -11.52 0.50 -5.06
CA LEU A 87 -11.36 1.24 -6.32
C LEU A 87 -11.45 2.76 -6.12
N ALA A 88 -12.40 3.23 -5.32
CA ALA A 88 -12.52 4.64 -4.97
C ALA A 88 -11.30 5.18 -4.20
N THR A 89 -10.56 4.31 -3.51
CA THR A 89 -9.29 4.68 -2.88
C THR A 89 -8.18 4.76 -3.93
N VAL A 90 -8.11 3.80 -4.86
CA VAL A 90 -7.14 3.80 -5.97
C VAL A 90 -7.23 5.06 -6.80
N TRP A 91 -8.44 5.51 -7.15
CA TRP A 91 -8.65 6.75 -7.92
C TRP A 91 -8.15 8.03 -7.23
N LYS A 92 -7.87 8.01 -5.93
CA LYS A 92 -7.25 9.15 -5.25
C LYS A 92 -5.75 9.25 -5.50
N TYR A 93 -5.13 8.14 -5.86
CA TYR A 93 -3.68 7.99 -5.96
C TYR A 93 -3.22 7.56 -7.36
N SER A 94 -4.13 7.26 -8.29
CA SER A 94 -3.81 6.82 -9.64
C SER A 94 -4.98 7.08 -10.59
N ASP A 95 -4.66 7.54 -11.79
CA ASP A 95 -5.63 7.67 -12.90
C ASP A 95 -5.79 6.34 -13.67
N LEU A 96 -5.01 5.31 -13.29
CA LEU A 96 -5.16 3.99 -13.84
C LEU A 96 -6.54 3.44 -13.46
N HIS A 97 -7.27 2.94 -14.47
CA HIS A 97 -8.59 2.35 -14.31
C HIS A 97 -9.73 3.34 -13.97
N GLU A 98 -9.59 4.64 -14.24
CA GLU A 98 -10.73 5.59 -14.20
C GLU A 98 -11.91 5.15 -15.07
N ASP A 99 -11.62 4.50 -16.20
CA ASP A 99 -12.60 3.98 -17.16
C ASP A 99 -13.29 2.68 -16.70
N LYS A 100 -12.77 2.02 -15.66
CA LYS A 100 -13.25 0.69 -15.25
C LYS A 100 -14.15 0.75 -14.03
N GLY A 101 -15.34 0.17 -14.17
CA GLY A 101 -16.17 -0.17 -13.01
C GLY A 101 -15.54 -1.26 -12.15
N ALA A 102 -16.06 -1.44 -10.92
CA ALA A 102 -15.49 -2.37 -9.95
C ALA A 102 -15.40 -3.83 -10.41
N ILE A 103 -16.26 -4.28 -11.31
CA ILE A 103 -16.18 -5.63 -11.90
C ILE A 103 -14.90 -5.76 -12.73
N GLY A 104 -14.61 -4.78 -13.59
CA GLY A 104 -13.41 -4.73 -14.41
C GLY A 104 -12.15 -4.64 -13.56
N PHE A 105 -12.18 -3.80 -12.53
CA PHE A 105 -11.09 -3.69 -11.57
C PHE A 105 -10.85 -5.00 -10.80
N ALA A 106 -11.89 -5.66 -10.28
CA ALA A 106 -11.74 -6.94 -9.59
C ALA A 106 -11.14 -8.04 -10.49
N LYS A 107 -11.55 -8.08 -11.77
CA LYS A 107 -10.98 -9.00 -12.77
C LYS A 107 -9.50 -8.69 -13.01
N TRP A 108 -9.13 -7.42 -13.13
CA TRP A 108 -7.75 -7.00 -13.28
C TRP A 108 -6.89 -7.39 -12.06
N CYS A 109 -7.36 -7.14 -10.84
CA CYS A 109 -6.65 -7.52 -9.61
C CYS A 109 -6.42 -9.04 -9.53
N LYS A 110 -7.41 -9.84 -9.95
CA LYS A 110 -7.29 -11.29 -10.00
C LYS A 110 -6.22 -11.72 -11.02
N ASN A 111 -6.25 -11.16 -12.23
CA ASN A 111 -5.31 -11.50 -13.30
C ASN A 111 -3.86 -11.09 -12.96
N ARG A 112 -3.68 -10.05 -12.14
CA ARG A 112 -2.38 -9.57 -11.68
C ARG A 112 -1.94 -10.17 -10.34
N ASN A 113 -2.68 -11.14 -9.80
CA ASN A 113 -2.39 -11.79 -8.52
C ASN A 113 -2.17 -10.80 -7.36
N VAL A 114 -2.98 -9.73 -7.31
CA VAL A 114 -2.92 -8.76 -6.20
C VAL A 114 -3.30 -9.47 -4.90
N LYS A 115 -2.46 -9.35 -3.86
CA LYS A 115 -2.48 -10.20 -2.66
C LYS A 115 -3.81 -10.18 -1.94
N PHE A 116 -4.46 -9.02 -1.82
CA PHE A 116 -5.74 -8.92 -1.10
C PHE A 116 -6.85 -9.78 -1.72
N MET A 117 -6.72 -10.22 -2.97
CA MET A 117 -7.70 -11.08 -3.65
C MET A 117 -7.77 -12.50 -3.07
N SER A 118 -6.74 -12.94 -2.33
CA SER A 118 -6.72 -14.25 -1.65
C SER A 118 -7.53 -14.27 -0.34
N SER A 119 -7.98 -13.10 0.15
CA SER A 119 -8.79 -13.00 1.37
C SER A 119 -10.17 -13.66 1.20
N SER A 120 -10.78 -14.11 2.30
CA SER A 120 -12.15 -14.63 2.28
C SER A 120 -13.16 -13.52 1.96
N ILE A 121 -14.15 -13.83 1.13
CA ILE A 121 -15.27 -12.93 0.85
C ILE A 121 -16.37 -13.14 1.90
N LYS A 122 -16.80 -12.06 2.54
CA LYS A 122 -17.96 -12.00 3.43
C LYS A 122 -19.12 -11.26 2.73
N ARG A 123 -20.35 -11.57 3.14
CA ARG A 123 -21.53 -10.78 2.74
C ARG A 123 -21.68 -9.62 3.73
N LYS A 124 -21.74 -8.40 3.21
CA LYS A 124 -22.02 -7.17 3.97
C LYS A 124 -23.47 -6.79 3.67
N GLU A 125 -24.34 -6.91 4.66
CA GLU A 125 -25.74 -6.48 4.53
C GLU A 125 -25.80 -4.95 4.58
N SER A 126 -26.51 -4.36 3.62
CA SER A 126 -26.95 -2.98 3.66
C SER A 126 -28.47 -2.95 3.64
N LYS A 127 -29.07 -1.82 4.04
CA LYS A 127 -30.52 -1.61 4.14
C LYS A 127 -31.33 -1.99 2.88
N SER A 128 -30.70 -2.14 1.70
CA SER A 128 -31.40 -2.55 0.47
C SER A 128 -30.74 -3.67 -0.34
N GLN A 129 -29.45 -3.97 -0.13
CA GLN A 129 -28.74 -4.99 -0.91
C GLN A 129 -27.58 -5.64 -0.14
N THR A 130 -27.40 -6.94 -0.32
CA THR A 130 -26.19 -7.65 0.12
C THR A 130 -25.05 -7.41 -0.85
N LYS A 131 -23.97 -6.78 -0.36
CA LYS A 131 -22.75 -6.53 -1.14
C LYS A 131 -21.65 -7.49 -0.72
N ARG A 132 -20.86 -7.99 -1.68
CA ARG A 132 -19.68 -8.81 -1.39
C ARG A 132 -18.55 -7.90 -0.91
N ALA A 133 -18.00 -8.21 0.27
CA ALA A 133 -16.90 -7.47 0.88
C ALA A 133 -15.80 -8.44 1.34
N ARG A 134 -14.61 -7.92 1.60
CA ARG A 134 -13.44 -8.65 2.07
C ARG A 134 -13.01 -8.06 3.41
N SER A 135 -12.72 -8.91 4.38
CA SER A 135 -12.04 -8.48 5.61
C SER A 135 -10.56 -8.41 5.30
N LEU A 136 -10.00 -7.20 5.38
CA LEU A 136 -8.64 -6.86 5.03
C LEU A 136 -8.00 -6.08 6.17
N TYR A 137 -6.69 -6.23 6.31
CA TYR A 137 -5.90 -5.36 7.16
C TYR A 137 -5.43 -4.19 6.30
N VAL A 138 -5.87 -2.99 6.66
CA VAL A 138 -5.72 -1.78 5.86
C VAL A 138 -4.80 -0.82 6.60
N VAL A 139 -3.85 -0.22 5.90
CA VAL A 139 -3.01 0.83 6.47
C VAL A 139 -3.88 2.02 6.92
N LYS A 140 -3.64 2.53 8.13
CA LYS A 140 -4.30 3.74 8.64
C LYS A 140 -3.96 4.94 7.76
N LYS A 141 -4.92 5.86 7.61
CA LYS A 141 -4.84 6.99 6.67
C LYS A 141 -3.57 7.83 6.81
N GLU A 142 -3.10 8.01 8.04
CA GLU A 142 -1.90 8.79 8.38
C GLU A 142 -0.61 8.26 7.74
N PHE A 143 -0.54 6.96 7.42
CA PHE A 143 0.63 6.36 6.78
C PHE A 143 0.50 6.24 5.26
N ILE A 144 -0.66 6.53 4.67
CA ILE A 144 -0.87 6.32 3.23
C ILE A 144 -0.05 7.30 2.39
N SER A 145 0.03 8.58 2.79
CA SER A 145 0.86 9.59 2.11
C SER A 145 2.33 9.17 2.08
N PHE A 146 2.83 8.65 3.21
CA PHE A 146 4.19 8.11 3.34
C PHE A 146 4.42 6.94 2.38
N ILE A 147 3.50 5.96 2.31
CA ILE A 147 3.63 4.83 1.36
C ILE A 147 3.70 5.33 -0.07
N THR A 148 2.82 6.26 -0.44
CA THR A 148 2.80 6.81 -1.80
C THR A 148 4.14 7.43 -2.14
N PHE A 149 4.74 8.21 -1.23
CA PHE A 149 6.07 8.80 -1.43
C PHE A 149 7.18 7.74 -1.57
N PHE A 150 7.17 6.70 -0.73
CA PHE A 150 8.18 5.63 -0.76
C PHE A 150 8.19 4.80 -2.04
N LEU A 151 7.10 4.79 -2.82
CA LEU A 151 7.05 4.05 -4.09
C LEU A 151 7.75 4.78 -5.25
N TYR A 152 8.09 6.06 -5.08
CA TYR A 152 8.83 6.85 -6.08
C TYR A 152 10.32 6.99 -5.76
N LEU A 153 10.78 6.42 -4.64
CA LEU A 153 12.19 6.37 -4.23
C LEU A 153 12.79 4.99 -4.54
#